data_AF-A0A0L0FJ94-F1
#
_entry.id   AF-A0A0L0FJ94-F1
#
_cell.length_a   1.000
_cell.length_b   1.000
_cell.length_c   1.000
_cell.angle_alpha   90.00
_cell.angle_beta   90.00
_cell.angle_gamma   90.00
#
_symmetry.space_group_name_H-M   'P 1'
#
loop_
_entity.id
_entity.type
_entity.pdbx_description
1 polymer ?
#
loop_
_entity_poly.entity_id
_entity_poly.type
_entity_poly.pdbx_seq_one_letter_code
_entity_poly.pdbx_strand_id
1 'polypeptide(L)'
;MTRHAAVELGGTSIRLAICEDTPLNIIATHELNTTTPDESLGACNKWLEENKPFVSIGIASFGPVDLDPNSETYGHITTTPKPHWGMADVVGKFKHFDVPIGFDTDVNAPALAEIEYGDHG
;
A
#
# COMPACT_ATOMS: atom_id res chain seq x y z
N MET A 1 -13.74 -4.23 17.05
CA MET A 1 -13.72 -3.82 15.65
C MET A 1 -12.27 -3.54 15.31
N THR A 2 -11.74 -4.31 14.37
CA THR A 2 -10.33 -4.28 13.97
C THR A 2 -10.21 -3.53 12.66
N ARG A 3 -9.30 -2.56 12.56
CA ARG A 3 -9.16 -1.73 11.36
C ARG A 3 -7.88 -2.06 10.61
N HIS A 4 -7.95 -2.05 9.29
CA HIS A 4 -6.83 -2.27 8.39
C HIS A 4 -6.74 -1.12 7.40
N ALA A 5 -5.53 -0.68 7.08
CA ALA A 5 -5.30 0.34 6.06
C ALA A 5 -4.90 -0.33 4.73
N ALA A 6 -5.34 0.24 3.61
CA ALA A 6 -4.93 -0.18 2.28
C ALA A 6 -4.39 1.01 1.48
N VAL A 7 -3.32 0.78 0.72
CA VAL A 7 -2.69 1.74 -0.20
C VAL A 7 -2.53 1.08 -1.56
N GLU A 8 -3.28 1.52 -2.55
CA GLU A 8 -3.16 1.10 -3.95
C GLU A 8 -2.42 2.20 -4.73
N LEU A 9 -1.12 2.00 -4.96
CA LEU A 9 -0.31 2.89 -5.80
C LEU A 9 -0.47 2.52 -7.26
N GLY A 10 -1.37 3.23 -7.93
CA GLY A 10 -1.46 3.21 -9.38
C GLY A 10 -0.46 4.18 -10.02
N GLY A 11 -0.30 4.07 -11.34
CA GLY A 11 0.59 4.97 -12.05
C GLY A 11 0.08 6.41 -12.17
N THR A 12 -1.23 6.62 -12.09
CA THR A 12 -1.86 7.92 -12.31
C THR A 12 -2.53 8.43 -11.06
N SER A 13 -3.24 7.56 -10.34
CA SER A 13 -3.84 7.86 -9.05
C SER A 13 -3.45 6.81 -8.01
N ILE A 14 -3.52 7.24 -6.75
CA ILE A 14 -3.31 6.42 -5.57
C ILE A 14 -4.62 6.38 -4.82
N ARG A 15 -5.05 5.19 -4.40
CA ARG A 15 -6.25 5.01 -3.58
C ARG A 15 -5.87 4.53 -2.20
N LEU A 16 -6.55 5.08 -1.21
CA LEU A 16 -6.39 4.76 0.20
C LEU A 16 -7.73 4.30 0.74
N ALA A 17 -7.71 3.32 1.63
CA ALA A 17 -8.91 2.87 2.31
C ALA A 17 -8.62 2.48 3.76
N ILE A 18 -9.63 2.65 4.62
CA ILE A 18 -9.70 1.99 5.93
C ILE A 18 -10.84 0.98 5.87
N CYS A 19 -10.54 -0.26 6.20
CA CYS A 19 -11.50 -1.35 6.29
C CYS A 19 -11.68 -1.77 7.75
N GLU A 20 -12.88 -2.20 8.13
CA GLU A 20 -13.20 -2.62 9.50
C GLU A 20 -13.75 -4.04 9.52
N ASP A 21 -13.09 -4.93 10.28
CA ASP A 21 -13.36 -6.37 10.45
C ASP A 21 -13.23 -7.24 9.19
N THR A 22 -13.53 -6.71 7.99
CA THR A 22 -13.28 -7.38 6.71
C THR A 22 -12.74 -6.37 5.67
N PRO A 23 -11.93 -6.81 4.68
CA PRO A 23 -11.44 -5.96 3.59
C PRO A 23 -12.56 -5.31 2.77
N LEU A 24 -13.73 -5.94 2.72
CA LEU A 24 -14.88 -5.45 1.95
C LEU A 24 -15.69 -4.38 2.70
N ASN A 25 -15.55 -4.30 4.03
CA ASN A 25 -16.22 -3.29 4.83
C ASN A 25 -15.37 -2.01 4.91
N ILE A 26 -15.36 -1.27 3.80
CA ILE A 26 -14.64 -0.01 3.67
C ILE A 26 -15.41 1.10 4.39
N ILE A 27 -14.78 1.71 5.40
CA ILE A 27 -15.37 2.77 6.24
C ILE A 27 -14.83 4.17 5.92
N ALA A 28 -13.69 4.27 5.24
CA ALA A 28 -13.12 5.52 4.76
C ALA A 28 -12.30 5.29 3.49
N THR A 29 -12.32 6.25 2.58
CA THR A 29 -11.52 6.21 1.34
C THR A 29 -10.95 7.58 1.00
N HIS A 30 -9.83 7.60 0.28
CA HIS A 30 -9.26 8.81 -0.30
C HIS A 30 -8.55 8.50 -1.62
N GLU A 31 -8.58 9.45 -2.56
CA GLU A 31 -7.87 9.33 -3.83
C GLU A 31 -6.94 10.54 -4.01
N LEU A 32 -5.72 10.26 -4.45
CA LEU A 32 -4.65 11.21 -4.68
C LEU A 32 -4.13 11.07 -6.12
N ASN A 33 -3.57 12.14 -6.68
CA ASN A 33 -2.81 12.04 -7.91
C ASN A 33 -1.40 11.52 -7.62
N THR A 34 -0.89 10.65 -8.48
CA THR A 34 0.51 10.20 -8.42
C THR A 34 1.42 11.27 -9.00
N THR A 35 2.31 11.83 -8.18
CA THR A 35 3.32 12.83 -8.60
C THR A 35 4.72 12.26 -8.41
N THR A 36 5.51 12.84 -7.50
CA THR A 36 6.81 12.33 -7.06
C THR A 36 6.63 11.37 -5.87
N PRO A 37 7.58 10.45 -5.62
CA PRO A 37 7.47 9.54 -4.47
C PRO A 37 7.30 10.26 -3.13
N ASP A 38 8.08 11.31 -2.87
CA ASP A 38 8.03 12.01 -1.59
C ASP A 38 6.70 12.73 -1.36
N GLU A 39 6.17 13.41 -2.37
CA GLU A 39 4.86 14.08 -2.26
C GLU A 39 3.73 13.06 -2.14
N SER A 40 3.75 12.03 -2.98
CA SER A 40 2.70 11.03 -3.07
C SER A 40 2.62 10.18 -1.80
N LEU A 41 3.75 9.60 -1.38
CA LEU A 41 3.86 8.78 -0.18
C LEU A 41 3.70 9.63 1.09
N GLY A 42 4.16 10.89 1.06
CA GLY A 42 3.94 11.85 2.14
C GLY A 42 2.46 12.17 2.36
N ALA A 43 1.71 12.36 1.27
CA ALA A 43 0.26 12.57 1.34
C ALA A 43 -0.47 11.32 1.85
N CYS A 44 -0.05 10.11 1.41
CA CYS A 44 -0.57 8.86 1.95
C CYS A 44 -0.33 8.72 3.46
N ASN A 45 0.91 8.96 3.89
CA ASN A 45 1.28 8.95 5.31
C ASN A 45 0.42 9.89 6.14
N LYS A 46 0.25 11.13 5.67
CA LYS A 46 -0.58 12.11 6.37
C LYS A 46 -2.02 11.62 6.54
N TRP A 47 -2.61 11.09 5.48
CA TRP A 47 -3.98 10.58 5.54
C TRP A 47 -4.11 9.37 6.48
N LEU A 48 -3.13 8.45 6.47
CA LEU A 48 -3.10 7.32 7.39
C LEU A 48 -2.95 7.75 8.86
N GLU A 49 -2.12 8.75 9.14
CA GLU A 49 -2.00 9.33 10.49
C GLU A 49 -3.33 9.88 11.01
N GLU A 50 -4.10 10.56 10.16
CA GLU A 50 -5.43 11.10 10.49
C GLU A 50 -6.49 10.00 10.71
N ASN A 51 -6.23 8.78 10.24
CA ASN A 51 -7.17 7.64 10.28
C ASN A 51 -6.75 6.51 11.24
N LYS A 52 -5.74 6.74 12.09
CA LYS A 52 -5.42 5.82 13.20
C LYS A 52 -6.62 5.66 14.17
N PRO A 53 -6.73 4.52 14.88
CA PRO A 53 -5.83 3.36 14.83
C PRO A 53 -6.23 2.34 13.77
N PHE A 54 -5.25 1.58 13.30
CA PHE A 54 -5.38 0.36 12.50
C PHE A 54 -4.28 -0.63 12.90
N VAL A 55 -4.44 -1.91 12.58
CA VAL A 55 -3.56 -2.99 13.04
C VAL A 55 -2.65 -3.55 11.95
N SER A 56 -2.84 -3.17 10.68
CA SER A 56 -1.95 -3.51 9.58
C SER A 56 -2.14 -2.56 8.39
N ILE A 57 -1.17 -2.57 7.47
CA ILE A 57 -1.23 -1.85 6.18
C ILE A 57 -1.02 -2.86 5.05
N GLY A 58 -1.92 -2.89 4.07
CA GLY A 58 -1.72 -3.57 2.79
C GLY A 58 -1.32 -2.56 1.71
N ILE A 59 -0.26 -2.83 0.97
CA ILE A 59 0.23 -1.96 -0.10
C ILE A 59 0.29 -2.77 -1.40
N ALA A 60 -0.40 -2.28 -2.43
CA ALA A 60 -0.28 -2.78 -3.79
C ALA A 60 0.32 -1.68 -4.65
N SER A 61 1.39 -1.96 -5.40
CA SER A 61 2.12 -0.93 -6.16
C SER A 61 2.34 -1.32 -7.61
N PHE A 62 2.27 -0.33 -8.50
CA PHE A 62 2.79 -0.50 -9.85
C PHE A 62 4.25 -0.93 -9.80
N GLY A 63 4.61 -1.83 -10.71
CA GLY A 63 5.94 -2.45 -10.74
C GLY A 63 6.83 -2.01 -11.91
N PRO A 64 7.95 -2.73 -12.11
CA PRO A 64 8.50 -3.76 -11.21
C PRO A 64 8.81 -3.29 -9.77
N VAL A 65 8.51 -4.15 -8.79
CA VAL A 65 8.83 -3.95 -7.36
C VAL A 65 9.69 -5.09 -6.83
N ASP A 66 10.47 -4.82 -5.79
CA ASP A 66 11.24 -5.82 -5.07
C ASP A 66 10.41 -6.44 -3.94
N LEU A 67 10.06 -7.72 -4.12
CA LEU A 67 9.25 -8.51 -3.19
C LEU A 67 10.08 -9.51 -2.38
N ASP A 68 11.40 -9.62 -2.59
CA ASP A 68 12.23 -10.56 -1.83
C ASP A 68 12.45 -10.03 -0.41
N PRO A 69 11.91 -10.65 0.65
CA PRO A 69 12.06 -10.16 2.01
C PRO A 69 13.51 -10.16 2.51
N ASN A 70 14.42 -10.87 1.84
CA ASN A 70 15.85 -10.91 2.15
C ASN A 70 16.65 -9.84 1.39
N SER A 71 16.03 -9.13 0.45
CA SER A 71 16.68 -8.08 -0.31
C SER A 71 16.85 -6.82 0.54
N GLU A 72 18.00 -6.15 0.41
CA GLU A 72 18.23 -4.83 1.02
C GLU A 72 17.23 -3.78 0.51
N THR A 73 16.65 -4.01 -0.67
CA THR A 73 15.70 -3.11 -1.33
C THR A 73 14.28 -3.65 -1.33
N TYR A 74 13.95 -4.63 -0.47
CA TYR A 74 12.56 -5.06 -0.26
C TYR A 74 11.63 -3.86 -0.08
N GLY A 75 10.52 -3.85 -0.80
CA GLY A 75 9.55 -2.77 -0.71
C GLY A 75 9.81 -1.59 -1.66
N HIS A 76 10.80 -1.68 -2.55
CA HIS A 76 11.13 -0.62 -3.49
C HIS A 76 10.49 -0.85 -4.86
N ILE A 77 10.14 0.23 -5.56
CA ILE A 77 9.94 0.21 -7.01
C ILE A 77 11.33 0.20 -7.65
N THR A 78 11.67 -0.82 -8.42
CA THR A 78 13.05 -1.02 -8.89
C THR A 78 13.33 -0.21 -10.15
N THR A 79 12.62 -0.51 -11.23
CA THR A 79 12.77 0.16 -12.53
C THR A 79 11.41 0.62 -13.03
N THR A 80 11.29 1.85 -13.52
CA THR A 80 10.03 2.35 -14.10
C THR A 80 10.29 3.50 -15.07
N PRO A 81 9.49 3.65 -16.14
CA PRO A 81 9.55 4.84 -17.00
C PRO A 81 9.03 6.11 -16.28
N LYS A 82 8.45 5.98 -15.08
CA LYS A 82 7.97 7.13 -14.31
C LYS A 82 9.15 7.89 -13.69
N PRO A 83 9.29 9.19 -13.99
CA PRO A 83 10.37 9.99 -13.42
C PRO A 83 10.39 9.91 -11.90
N HIS A 84 11.59 9.82 -11.31
CA HIS A 84 11.85 9.81 -9.87
C HIS A 84 11.41 8.56 -9.09
N TRP A 85 10.61 7.67 -9.68
CA TRP A 85 10.10 6.48 -8.99
C TRP A 85 11.05 5.27 -9.00
N GLY A 86 12.11 5.30 -9.82
CA GLY A 86 13.15 4.27 -9.77
C GLY A 86 13.87 4.27 -8.42
N MET A 87 13.98 3.09 -7.80
CA MET A 87 14.48 2.86 -6.45
C MET A 87 13.73 3.64 -5.34
N ALA A 88 12.47 3.97 -5.55
CA ALA A 88 11.65 4.58 -4.50
C ALA A 88 11.31 3.56 -3.42
N ASP A 89 11.71 3.82 -2.16
CA ASP A 89 11.37 3.04 -0.99
C ASP A 89 9.90 3.27 -0.60
N VAL A 90 9.00 2.35 -0.97
CA VAL A 90 7.57 2.47 -0.67
C VAL A 90 7.29 1.98 0.74
N VAL A 91 7.66 0.73 1.05
CA VAL A 91 7.38 0.12 2.37
C VAL A 91 8.04 0.92 3.49
N GLY A 92 9.28 1.37 3.31
CA GLY A 92 10.02 2.14 4.31
C GLY A 92 9.33 3.43 4.71
N LYS A 93 8.55 4.07 3.82
CA LYS A 93 7.78 5.27 4.16
C LYS A 93 6.70 5.01 5.21
N PHE A 94 6.23 3.78 5.33
CA PHE A 94 5.15 3.39 6.25
C PHE A 94 5.63 2.58 7.46
N LYS A 95 6.92 2.20 7.54
CA LYS A 95 7.44 1.40 8.68
C LYS A 95 7.25 2.05 10.05
N HIS A 96 7.13 3.38 10.11
CA HIS A 96 6.96 4.13 11.36
C HIS A 96 5.59 3.93 12.04
N PHE A 97 4.61 3.34 11.35
CA PHE A 97 3.32 2.99 11.96
C PHE A 97 3.42 1.82 12.95
N ASP A 98 4.53 1.07 12.97
CA ASP A 98 4.79 -0.05 13.88
C ASP A 98 3.70 -1.14 13.84
N VAL A 99 3.20 -1.41 12.64
CA VAL A 99 2.22 -2.46 12.35
C VAL A 99 2.72 -3.34 11.20
N PRO A 100 2.26 -4.60 11.08
CA PRO A 100 2.55 -5.42 9.91
C PRO A 100 2.20 -4.73 8.59
N ILE A 101 3.10 -4.81 7.61
CA ILE A 101 2.92 -4.25 6.27
C ILE A 101 3.02 -5.38 5.23
N GLY A 102 1.93 -5.63 4.51
CA GLY A 102 1.93 -6.46 3.30
C GLY A 102 2.27 -5.62 2.07
N PHE A 103 3.07 -6.15 1.16
CA PHE A 103 3.48 -5.45 -0.06
C PHE A 103 3.45 -6.40 -1.27
N ASP A 104 2.77 -5.99 -2.34
CA ASP A 104 2.68 -6.72 -3.60
C ASP A 104 2.50 -5.73 -4.78
N THR A 105 2.43 -6.27 -5.98
CA THR A 105 2.12 -5.59 -7.24
C THR A 105 0.63 -5.23 -7.38
N ASP A 106 0.33 -4.14 -8.09
CA ASP A 106 -1.03 -3.62 -8.35
C ASP A 106 -1.89 -4.53 -9.25
N VAL A 107 -1.28 -5.48 -9.98
CA VAL A 107 -2.02 -6.55 -10.69
C VAL A 107 -2.71 -7.54 -9.74
N ASN A 108 -2.40 -7.49 -8.44
CA ASN A 108 -2.89 -8.39 -7.41
C ASN A 108 -3.77 -7.71 -6.34
N ALA A 109 -4.04 -6.41 -6.41
CA ALA A 109 -4.80 -5.71 -5.35
C ALA A 109 -6.24 -6.23 -5.13
N PRO A 110 -7.00 -6.61 -6.19
CA PRO A 110 -8.27 -7.32 -5.99
C PRO A 110 -8.06 -8.75 -5.46
N ALA A 111 -6.94 -9.39 -5.78
CA ALA A 111 -6.64 -10.78 -5.45
C ALA A 111 -6.17 -10.99 -4.00
N LEU A 112 -5.51 -10.01 -3.36
CA LEU A 112 -5.13 -10.12 -1.95
C LEU A 112 -6.33 -10.05 -1.00
N ALA A 113 -7.40 -9.34 -1.38
CA ALA A 113 -8.68 -9.41 -0.68
C ALA A 113 -9.38 -10.76 -0.89
N GLU A 114 -9.16 -11.43 -2.03
CA GLU A 114 -9.69 -12.77 -2.32
C GLU A 114 -8.82 -13.91 -1.76
N ILE A 115 -7.50 -13.78 -1.59
CA ILE A 115 -6.66 -14.89 -1.13
C ILE A 115 -6.76 -15.10 0.39
N GLU A 116 -7.04 -14.05 1.17
CA GLU A 116 -7.23 -14.19 2.62
C GLU A 116 -8.69 -14.50 3.01
N TYR A 117 -9.67 -14.28 2.11
CA TYR A 117 -11.10 -14.60 2.30
C TYR A 117 -11.66 -15.66 1.33
N GLY A 118 -10.83 -16.18 0.45
CA GLY A 118 -11.15 -17.23 -0.52
C GLY A 118 -11.05 -18.59 0.13
N ASP A 119 -12.07 -18.90 0.92
CA ASP A 119 -12.63 -20.24 1.16
C ASP A 119 -11.64 -21.40 0.92
N HIS A 120 -10.83 -21.72 1.93
CA HIS A 120 -10.41 -23.11 2.10
C HIS A 120 -11.65 -23.89 2.52
N GLY A 121 -12.15 -24.74 1.62
CA GLY A 121 -13.34 -25.55 1.83
C GLY A 121 -13.28 -26.53 3.00
#